data_AF-A0A259C741-F1
#
_entry.id   AF-A0A259C741-F1
#
_cell.length_a   1.000
_cell.length_b   1.000
_cell.length_c   1.000
_cell.angle_alpha   90.00
_cell.angle_beta   90.00
_cell.angle_gamma   90.00
#
_symmetry.space_group_name_H-M   'P 1'
#
loop_
_entity.id
_entity.type
_entity.pdbx_description
1 polymer ?
#
loop_
_entity_poly.entity_id
_entity_poly.type
_entity_poly.pdbx_seq_one_letter_code
_entity_poly.pdbx_strand_id
1 'polypeptide(L)'
;NIVHEGLQDLVLPLPLDSVNASILMRAHKIRPQMIHIDGGHDYRSVATDILQWWPQLDSGGILIGDDYRVDGHFPGVRRAFDELATVTRLELEHSPTKCRIRKP
;
A
#
# COMPACT_ATOMS: atom_id res chain seq x y z
N ASN A 1 -11.32 17.46 1.77
CA ASN A 1 -9.94 17.90 1.46
C ASN A 1 -9.26 18.22 2.78
N ILE A 2 -8.05 17.72 3.08
CA ILE A 2 -7.45 17.83 4.44
C ILE A 2 -7.42 19.25 5.00
N VAL A 3 -6.99 20.23 4.19
CA VAL A 3 -6.86 21.64 4.62
C VAL A 3 -8.25 22.27 4.78
N HIS A 4 -9.16 22.01 3.84
CA HIS A 4 -10.53 22.51 3.91
C HIS A 4 -11.28 22.00 5.15
N GLU A 5 -11.01 20.76 5.56
CA GLU A 5 -11.58 20.17 6.79
C GLU A 5 -10.83 20.57 8.07
N GLY A 6 -9.75 21.37 7.98
CA GLY A 6 -8.94 21.77 9.13
C GLY A 6 -8.17 20.63 9.82
N LEU A 7 -7.86 19.55 9.10
CA LEU A 7 -7.23 18.34 9.65
C LEU A 7 -5.70 18.29 9.51
N GLN A 8 -5.06 19.40 9.12
CA GLN A 8 -3.61 19.43 8.84
C GLN A 8 -2.74 18.99 10.02
N ASP A 9 -3.19 19.20 11.27
CA ASP A 9 -2.42 18.85 12.47
C ASP A 9 -2.36 17.33 12.73
N LEU A 10 -3.14 16.54 11.99
CA LEU A 10 -3.14 15.07 12.03
C LEU A 10 -2.32 14.45 10.90
N VAL A 11 -1.78 15.26 9.98
CA VAL A 11 -1.11 14.79 8.77
C VAL A 11 0.33 15.31 8.74
N LEU A 12 1.28 14.38 8.74
CA LEU A 12 2.69 14.69 8.52
C LEU A 12 3.06 14.40 7.06
N PRO A 13 3.24 15.41 6.19
CA PRO A 13 3.74 15.18 4.84
C PRO A 13 5.22 14.79 4.90
N LEU A 14 5.59 13.73 4.18
CA LEU A 14 6.98 13.27 4.04
C LEU A 14 7.37 13.40 2.57
N PRO A 15 8.17 14.42 2.17
CA PRO A 15 8.56 14.64 0.79
C PRO A 15 9.71 13.69 0.39
N LEU A 16 9.40 12.40 0.33
CA LEU A 16 10.32 11.31 0.00
C LEU A 16 9.64 10.38 -1.00
N ASP A 17 10.42 9.70 -1.84
CA ASP A 17 9.90 8.53 -2.56
C ASP A 17 9.56 7.39 -1.58
N SER A 18 8.73 6.46 -2.04
CA SER A 18 8.17 5.37 -1.24
C SER A 18 9.27 4.50 -0.60
N VAL A 19 10.36 4.22 -1.32
CA VAL A 19 11.47 3.40 -0.82
C VAL A 19 12.22 4.11 0.30
N ASN A 20 12.57 5.38 0.11
CA ASN A 20 13.25 6.17 1.13
C ASN A 20 12.36 6.44 2.36
N ALA A 21 11.06 6.68 2.16
CA ALA A 21 10.09 6.76 3.25
C ALA A 21 10.04 5.45 4.05
N SER A 22 10.06 4.30 3.36
CA SER A 22 10.07 2.99 4.01
C SER A 22 11.32 2.78 4.89
N ILE A 23 12.48 3.27 4.47
CA ILE A 23 13.73 3.20 5.23
C ILE A 23 13.63 4.07 6.49
N LEU A 24 13.13 5.30 6.35
CA LEU A 24 12.93 6.23 7.47
C LEU A 24 12.00 5.63 8.53
N MET A 25 10.85 5.08 8.12
CA MET A 25 9.90 4.45 9.06
C MET A 25 10.52 3.27 9.81
N ARG A 26 11.31 2.42 9.13
CA ARG A 26 12.06 1.33 9.78
C ARG A 26 13.05 1.86 10.81
N ALA A 27 13.82 2.88 10.47
CA ALA A 27 14.82 3.47 11.37
C ALA A 27 14.18 3.99 12.67
N HIS A 28 12.98 4.56 12.58
CA HIS A 28 12.21 5.06 13.72
C HIS A 28 11.31 3.99 14.38
N LYS A 29 11.37 2.73 13.94
CA LYS A 29 10.54 1.62 14.44
C LYS A 29 9.04 1.89 14.39
N ILE A 30 8.61 2.71 13.42
CA ILE A 30 7.19 2.98 13.19
C ILE A 30 6.59 1.73 12.54
N ARG A 31 5.43 1.31 13.04
CA ARG A 31 4.67 0.15 12.54
C ARG A 31 3.25 0.62 12.25
N PRO A 32 2.93 0.91 10.98
CA PRO A 32 1.58 1.32 10.62
C PRO A 32 0.61 0.14 10.75
N GLN A 33 -0.61 0.42 11.17
CA GLN A 33 -1.72 -0.55 11.16
C GLN A 33 -2.48 -0.55 9.82
N MET A 34 -2.26 0.48 9.00
CA MET A 34 -2.84 0.61 7.67
C MET A 34 -1.82 1.24 6.73
N ILE A 35 -1.69 0.65 5.54
CA ILE A 35 -0.89 1.19 4.45
C ILE A 35 -1.77 1.22 3.21
N HIS A 36 -1.78 2.34 2.49
CA HIS A 36 -2.49 2.49 1.23
C HIS A 36 -1.48 2.84 0.14
N ILE A 37 -1.29 1.93 -0.82
CA ILE A 37 -0.42 2.13 -1.98
C ILE A 37 -1.30 2.69 -3.09
N ASP A 38 -1.08 3.96 -3.41
CA ASP A 38 -1.71 4.71 -4.49
C ASP A 38 -0.59 5.43 -5.24
N GLY A 39 0.25 4.64 -5.92
CA GLY A 39 1.53 5.11 -6.43
C GLY A 39 2.12 4.15 -7.44
N GLY A 40 2.50 4.71 -8.60
CA GLY A 40 2.92 3.93 -9.76
C GLY A 40 1.73 3.22 -10.41
N HIS A 41 1.67 3.26 -11.75
CA HIS A 41 0.63 2.55 -12.52
C HIS A 41 1.23 1.39 -13.31
N ASP A 42 2.35 0.86 -12.83
CA ASP A 42 3.11 -0.22 -13.42
C ASP A 42 3.52 -1.24 -12.37
N TYR A 43 3.75 -2.46 -12.83
CA TYR A 43 4.08 -3.60 -11.99
C TYR A 43 5.32 -3.39 -11.12
N ARG A 44 6.40 -2.81 -11.68
CA ARG A 44 7.69 -2.75 -10.97
C ARG A 44 7.62 -1.79 -9.80
N SER A 45 6.98 -0.64 -10.00
CA SER A 45 6.79 0.36 -8.95
C SER A 45 5.94 -0.22 -7.80
N VAL A 46 4.76 -0.77 -8.10
CA VAL A 46 3.85 -1.31 -7.07
C VAL A 46 4.44 -2.53 -6.36
N ALA A 47 5.07 -3.45 -7.09
CA ALA A 47 5.72 -4.62 -6.48
C ALA A 47 6.87 -4.19 -5.54
N THR A 48 7.63 -3.16 -5.89
CA THR A 48 8.68 -2.62 -5.03
C THR A 48 8.08 -2.06 -3.74
N ASP A 49 7.00 -1.28 -3.84
CA ASP A 49 6.31 -0.73 -2.68
C ASP A 49 5.77 -1.83 -1.75
N ILE A 50 5.10 -2.84 -2.32
CA ILE A 50 4.63 -4.00 -1.57
C ILE A 50 5.78 -4.67 -0.80
N LEU A 51 6.91 -4.93 -1.48
CA LEU A 51 8.07 -5.58 -0.87
C LEU A 51 8.69 -4.74 0.26
N GLN A 52 8.70 -3.42 0.14
CA GLN A 52 9.24 -2.52 1.18
C GLN A 52 8.30 -2.36 2.37
N TRP A 53 6.99 -2.36 2.14
CA TRP A 53 6.00 -1.96 3.13
C TRP A 53 5.30 -3.14 3.83
N TRP A 54 5.08 -4.26 3.15
CA TRP A 54 4.44 -5.44 3.76
C TRP A 54 5.14 -5.96 5.04
N PRO A 55 6.49 -6.04 5.11
CA PRO A 55 7.16 -6.45 6.34
C PRO A 55 6.96 -5.47 7.50
N GLN A 56 6.69 -4.19 7.21
CA GLN A 56 6.54 -3.13 8.21
C GLN A 56 5.12 -2.96 8.72
N LEU A 57 4.12 -3.38 7.93
CA LEU A 57 2.73 -3.42 8.37
C LEU A 57 2.61 -4.26 9.65
N ASP A 58 1.90 -3.74 10.64
CA ASP A 58 1.70 -4.43 11.90
C ASP A 58 0.82 -5.68 11.74
N SER A 59 0.91 -6.60 12.69
CA SER A 59 -0.01 -7.76 12.73
C SER A 59 -1.45 -7.30 12.93
N GLY A 60 -2.38 -7.95 12.23
CA GLY A 60 -3.77 -7.49 12.11
C GLY A 60 -3.98 -6.28 11.19
N GLY A 61 -2.90 -5.65 10.71
CA GLY A 61 -2.94 -4.48 9.85
C GLY A 61 -3.47 -4.75 8.45
N ILE A 62 -3.80 -3.69 7.71
CA ILE A 62 -4.38 -3.77 6.36
C ILE A 62 -3.46 -3.10 5.35
N LEU A 63 -3.12 -3.82 4.28
CA LEU A 63 -2.55 -3.24 3.08
C LEU A 63 -3.67 -3.02 2.05
N ILE A 64 -3.79 -1.81 1.52
CA ILE A 64 -4.77 -1.43 0.50
C ILE A 64 -4.01 -1.06 -0.77
N GLY A 65 -4.47 -1.55 -1.92
CA GLY A 65 -4.00 -1.14 -3.24
C GLY A 65 -5.06 -0.33 -3.97
N ASP A 66 -4.70 0.88 -4.40
CA ASP A 66 -5.45 1.61 -5.41
C ASP A 66 -5.20 1.02 -6.80
N ASP A 67 -5.99 1.44 -7.80
CA ASP A 67 -5.86 1.01 -9.19
C ASP A 67 -5.84 -0.51 -9.45
N TYR A 68 -6.37 -1.32 -8.53
CA TYR A 68 -6.68 -2.73 -8.76
C TYR A 68 -7.94 -2.83 -9.64
N ARG A 69 -7.82 -2.52 -10.93
CA ARG A 69 -8.98 -2.37 -11.81
C ARG A 69 -9.39 -3.68 -12.46
N VAL A 70 -10.68 -4.02 -12.33
CA VAL A 70 -11.28 -5.22 -12.94
C VAL A 70 -11.41 -5.10 -14.46
N ASP A 71 -11.43 -3.87 -14.98
CA ASP A 71 -11.53 -3.55 -16.41
C ASP A 71 -10.20 -3.76 -17.17
N GLY A 72 -9.13 -4.16 -16.47
CA GLY A 72 -7.83 -4.44 -17.04
C GLY A 72 -6.94 -3.20 -17.23
N HIS A 73 -7.39 -2.01 -16.82
CA HIS A 73 -6.53 -0.84 -16.78
C HIS A 73 -5.48 -0.99 -15.66
N PHE A 74 -4.23 -0.67 -15.97
CA PHE A 74 -3.06 -0.92 -15.10
C PHE A 74 -2.89 -2.39 -14.65
N PRO A 75 -2.74 -3.34 -15.61
CA PRO A 75 -2.67 -4.77 -15.29
C PRO A 75 -1.49 -5.14 -14.38
N GLY A 76 -0.43 -4.31 -14.38
CA GLY A 76 0.72 -4.49 -13.50
C GLY A 76 0.40 -4.30 -12.02
N VAL A 77 -0.53 -3.41 -11.68
CA VAL A 77 -0.98 -3.18 -10.30
C VAL A 77 -1.69 -4.41 -9.77
N ARG A 78 -2.69 -4.91 -10.52
CA ARG A 78 -3.40 -6.15 -10.20
C ARG A 78 -2.46 -7.31 -9.99
N ARG A 79 -1.55 -7.54 -10.95
CA ARG A 79 -0.56 -8.61 -10.87
C ARG A 79 0.28 -8.55 -9.59
N ALA A 80 0.74 -7.37 -9.18
CA ALA A 80 1.57 -7.24 -7.99
C ALA A 80 0.84 -7.66 -6.70
N PHE A 81 -0.45 -7.32 -6.58
CA PHE A 81 -1.28 -7.72 -5.44
C PHE A 81 -1.69 -9.21 -5.50
N ASP A 82 -1.96 -9.75 -6.69
CA ASP A 82 -2.24 -11.18 -6.89
C ASP A 82 -1.04 -12.05 -6.47
N GLU A 83 0.17 -11.61 -6.83
CA GLU A 83 1.40 -12.30 -6.43
C GLU A 83 1.60 -12.24 -4.90
N LEU A 84 1.34 -11.10 -4.25
CA LEU A 84 1.38 -11.00 -2.79
C LEU A 84 0.40 -11.97 -2.13
N ALA A 85 -0.86 -11.99 -2.59
CA ALA A 85 -1.89 -12.90 -2.08
C ALA A 85 -1.46 -14.36 -2.23
N THR A 86 -0.90 -14.72 -3.39
CA THR A 86 -0.40 -16.07 -3.69
C THR A 86 0.74 -16.48 -2.77
N VAL A 87 1.75 -15.62 -2.59
CA VAL A 87 2.93 -15.90 -1.75
C VAL A 87 2.55 -15.99 -0.28
N THR A 88 1.67 -15.10 0.19
CA THR A 88 1.23 -15.07 1.59
C THR A 88 0.14 -16.10 1.89
N ARG A 89 -0.52 -16.64 0.86
CA ARG A 89 -1.71 -17.51 0.96
C ARG A 89 -2.84 -16.85 1.73
N LEU A 90 -2.97 -15.53 1.58
CA LEU A 90 -4.01 -14.73 2.20
C LEU A 90 -5.09 -14.38 1.19
N GLU A 91 -6.30 -14.15 1.70
CA GLU A 91 -7.42 -13.71 0.88
C GLU A 91 -7.20 -12.25 0.44
N LEU A 92 -7.39 -12.02 -0.86
CA LEU A 92 -7.40 -10.69 -1.46
C LEU A 92 -8.85 -10.26 -1.67
N GLU A 93 -9.34 -9.38 -0.81
CA GLU A 93 -10.64 -8.76 -1.00
C GLU A 93 -10.53 -7.60 -2.00
N HIS A 94 -11.47 -7.46 -2.92
CA HIS A 94 -11.42 -6.38 -3.89
C HIS A 94 -12.78 -5.80 -4.27
N SER A 95 -12.77 -4.53 -4.64
CA SER A 95 -13.84 -3.81 -5.33
C SER A 95 -13.49 -3.71 -6.84
N PRO A 96 -14.29 -3.00 -7.66
CA PRO A 96 -13.93 -2.79 -9.06
C PRO A 96 -12.62 -2.03 -9.31
N THR A 97 -12.15 -1.24 -8.35
CA THR A 97 -10.97 -0.37 -8.54
C THR A 97 -9.92 -0.48 -7.45
N LYS A 98 -10.18 -1.19 -6.35
CA LYS A 98 -9.26 -1.31 -5.22
C LYS A 98 -9.21 -2.73 -4.69
N CYS A 99 -8.13 -3.07 -4.00
CA CYS A 99 -8.03 -4.32 -3.27
C CYS A 99 -7.48 -4.09 -1.85
N ARG A 100 -7.62 -5.10 -0.98
CA ARG A 100 -6.99 -5.12 0.34
C ARG A 100 -6.62 -6.53 0.77
N ILE A 101 -5.54 -6.63 1.53
CA ILE A 101 -5.11 -7.86 2.24
C ILE A 101 -4.91 -7.51 3.71
N ARG A 102 -5.44 -8.35 4.60
CA ARG A 102 -5.19 -8.25 6.05
C ARG A 102 -4.00 -9.12 6.44
N LYS A 103 -3.02 -8.54 7.12
CA LYS A 103 -1.89 -9.27 7.68
C LYS A 103 -2.32 -9.98 8.97
N PRO A 104 -1.94 -11.25 9.18
CA PRO A 104 -2.25 -11.98 10.41
C PRO A 104 -1.56 -11.39 11.64
#